data_AF-A0A1L8MG53-F1
#
_entry.id   AF-A0A1L8MG53-F1
#
_cell.length_a   1.000
_cell.length_b   1.000
_cell.length_c   1.000
_cell.angle_alpha   90.00
_cell.angle_beta   90.00
_cell.angle_gamma   90.00
#
_symmetry.space_group_name_H-M   'P 1'
#
loop_
_entity.id
_entity.type
_entity.pdbx_description
1 polymer ?
#
loop_
_entity_poly.entity_id
_entity_poly.type
_entity_poly.pdbx_seq_one_letter_code
_entity_poly.pdbx_strand_id
1 'polypeptide(L)'
;MSKLALQALMMWDDPRLFEDQAFYQQVHQLVTTLIANNGAITQLSESDRNLMKHLVAGSMDAVSASIKNNANSNSSAQLVEILEDLLKFSEKLTQHSLH
;
A
#
# COMPACT_ATOMS: atom_id res chain seq x y z
N MET A 1 4.03 -9.87 4.21
CA MET A 1 2.89 -9.18 3.54
C MET A 1 2.30 -10.14 2.51
N SER A 2 1.01 -10.03 2.16
CA SER A 2 0.46 -10.86 1.06
C SER A 2 0.92 -10.33 -0.30
N LYS A 3 0.86 -11.18 -1.34
CA LYS A 3 1.18 -10.78 -2.72
C LYS A 3 0.24 -9.68 -3.23
N LEU A 4 -1.04 -9.76 -2.85
CA LEU A 4 -2.09 -8.85 -3.29
C LEU A 4 -1.93 -7.43 -2.70
N ALA A 5 -1.64 -7.32 -1.40
CA ALA A 5 -1.36 -6.03 -0.78
C ALA A 5 -0.09 -5.38 -1.35
N LEU A 6 0.96 -6.17 -1.64
CA LEU A 6 2.16 -5.66 -2.29
C LEU A 6 1.84 -5.13 -3.70
N GLN A 7 1.04 -5.87 -4.48
CA GLN A 7 0.62 -5.42 -5.81
C GLN A 7 -0.19 -4.13 -5.77
N ALA A 8 -1.10 -3.97 -4.79
CA ALA A 8 -1.84 -2.73 -4.60
C ALA A 8 -0.90 -1.55 -4.27
N LEU A 9 0.12 -1.78 -3.44
CA LEU A 9 1.11 -0.76 -3.11
C LEU A 9 2.03 -0.40 -4.29
N MET A 10 2.37 -1.38 -5.14
CA MET A 10 3.16 -1.14 -6.35
C MET A 10 2.44 -0.24 -7.37
N MET A 11 1.13 -0.06 -7.29
CA MET A 11 0.42 0.89 -8.16
C MET A 11 0.84 2.35 -7.91
N TRP A 12 1.35 2.66 -6.72
CA TRP A 12 1.89 3.98 -6.40
C TRP A 12 3.27 4.21 -7.01
N ASP A 13 3.92 3.20 -7.57
CA ASP A 13 5.16 3.35 -8.33
C ASP A 13 4.88 3.73 -9.80
N ASP A 14 4.07 4.77 -10.00
CA ASP A 14 3.80 5.36 -11.31
C ASP A 14 4.02 6.88 -11.23
N PRO A 15 5.03 7.42 -11.94
CA PRO A 15 5.36 8.85 -11.88
C PRO A 15 4.21 9.74 -12.38
N ARG A 16 3.26 9.20 -13.16
CA ARG A 16 2.12 9.96 -13.70
C ARG A 16 1.07 10.29 -12.64
N LEU A 17 1.13 9.63 -11.47
CA LEU A 17 0.21 9.88 -10.35
C LEU A 17 0.64 11.08 -9.49
N PHE A 18 1.81 11.68 -9.77
CA PHE A 18 2.41 12.70 -8.91
C PHE A 18 2.78 13.96 -9.69
N GLU A 19 2.31 15.09 -9.20
CA GLU A 19 2.74 16.41 -9.69
C GLU A 19 4.13 16.78 -9.16
N ASP A 20 4.43 16.39 -7.91
CA ASP A 20 5.74 16.58 -7.28
C ASP A 20 6.66 15.39 -7.52
N GLN A 21 7.71 15.62 -8.32
CA GLN A 21 8.71 14.61 -8.66
C GLN A 21 9.58 14.22 -7.46
N ALA A 22 9.86 15.13 -6.53
CA ALA A 22 10.64 14.80 -5.32
C ALA A 22 9.84 13.89 -4.39
N PHE A 23 8.54 14.12 -4.29
CA PHE A 23 7.66 13.24 -3.55
C PHE A 23 7.52 11.86 -4.22
N TYR A 24 7.40 11.81 -5.55
CA TYR A 24 7.43 10.53 -6.29
C TYR A 24 8.71 9.73 -6.01
N GLN A 25 9.89 10.37 -6.00
CA GLN A 25 11.14 9.66 -5.71
C GLN A 25 11.13 8.99 -4.33
N GLN A 26 10.51 9.63 -3.32
CA GLN A 26 10.35 9.02 -1.99
C GLN A 26 9.43 7.80 -2.04
N VAL A 27 8.31 7.89 -2.76
CA VAL A 27 7.38 6.77 -2.95
C VAL A 27 8.05 5.62 -3.72
N HIS A 28 8.76 5.93 -4.80
CA HIS A 28 9.50 4.95 -5.61
C HIS A 28 10.55 4.21 -4.77
N GLN A 29 11.35 4.96 -3.99
CA GLN A 29 12.36 4.38 -3.12
C GLN A 29 11.74 3.49 -2.03
N LEU A 30 10.60 3.90 -1.48
CA LEU A 30 9.86 3.14 -0.49
C LEU A 30 9.32 1.81 -1.06
N VAL A 31 8.70 1.86 -2.24
CA VAL A 31 8.19 0.65 -2.93
C VAL A 31 9.35 -0.27 -3.31
N THR A 32 10.45 0.27 -3.83
CA THR A 32 11.66 -0.50 -4.14
C THR A 32 12.21 -1.19 -2.90
N THR A 33 12.28 -0.48 -1.77
CA THR A 33 12.74 -1.03 -0.49
C THR A 33 11.82 -2.14 0.01
N LEU A 34 10.51 -1.97 -0.09
CA LEU A 34 9.55 -3.04 0.22
C LEU A 34 9.76 -4.28 -0.64
N ILE A 35 9.94 -4.13 -1.95
CA ILE A 35 10.14 -5.25 -2.87
C ILE A 35 11.43 -5.97 -2.52
N ALA A 36 12.53 -5.24 -2.34
CA ALA A 36 13.84 -5.80 -1.99
C ALA A 36 13.80 -6.60 -0.68
N ASN A 37 12.95 -6.18 0.27
CA ASN A 37 12.81 -6.82 1.58
C ASN A 37 11.61 -7.76 1.68
N ASN A 38 11.02 -8.21 0.57
CA ASN A 38 9.84 -9.10 0.54
C ASN A 38 8.67 -8.60 1.43
N GLY A 39 8.51 -7.28 1.51
CA GLY A 39 7.48 -6.65 2.31
C GLY A 39 7.74 -6.63 3.82
N ALA A 40 8.99 -6.77 4.26
CA ALA A 40 9.38 -6.66 5.66
C ALA A 40 9.42 -5.18 6.10
N ILE A 41 8.43 -4.78 6.90
CA ILE A 41 8.27 -3.42 7.43
C ILE A 41 9.31 -3.06 8.51
N THR A 42 9.98 -4.06 9.09
CA THR A 42 11.01 -3.87 10.13
C THR A 42 12.26 -3.17 9.61
N GLN A 43 12.49 -3.23 8.29
CA GLN A 43 13.64 -2.61 7.63
C GLN A 43 13.36 -1.17 7.18
N LEU A 44 12.13 -0.68 7.34
CA LEU A 44 11.76 0.68 6.98
C LEU A 44 12.22 1.68 8.06
N SER A 45 12.67 2.86 7.62
CA SER A 45 12.86 3.98 8.54
C SER A 45 11.52 4.47 9.12
N GLU A 46 11.55 5.31 10.15
CA GLU A 46 10.31 5.88 10.69
C GLU A 46 9.57 6.76 9.67
N SER A 47 10.30 7.58 8.90
CA SER A 47 9.74 8.37 7.81
C SER A 47 9.10 7.48 6.74
N ASP A 48 9.76 6.39 6.36
CA ASP A 48 9.24 5.42 5.39
C ASP A 48 7.99 4.72 5.91
N ARG A 49 7.94 4.38 7.20
CA ARG A 49 6.75 3.81 7.84
C ARG A 49 5.59 4.82 7.84
N ASN A 50 5.85 6.09 8.10
CA ASN A 50 4.81 7.12 8.06
C ASN A 50 4.30 7.35 6.65
N LEU A 51 5.19 7.43 5.64
CA LEU A 51 4.79 7.47 4.24
C LEU A 51 3.99 6.22 3.85
N MET A 52 4.41 5.03 4.30
CA MET A 52 3.70 3.78 4.07
C MET A 52 2.27 3.81 4.63
N LYS A 53 2.06 4.36 5.84
CA LYS A 53 0.72 4.50 6.42
C LYS A 53 -0.20 5.31 5.50
N HIS A 54 0.31 6.39 4.90
CA HIS A 54 -0.44 7.19 3.92
C HIS A 54 -0.73 6.42 2.63
N LEU A 55 0.26 5.71 2.07
CA LEU A 55 0.06 4.92 0.85
C LEU A 55 -0.93 3.77 1.06
N VAL A 56 -0.89 3.11 2.22
CA VAL A 56 -1.85 2.05 2.57
C VAL A 56 -3.26 2.61 2.70
N ALA A 57 -3.43 3.76 3.38
CA ALA A 57 -4.74 4.42 3.48
C ALA A 57 -5.29 4.79 2.10
N GLY A 58 -4.47 5.42 1.25
CA GLY A 58 -4.88 5.75 -0.13
C GLY A 58 -5.22 4.51 -0.96
N SER A 59 -4.47 3.41 -0.79
CA SER A 59 -4.76 2.13 -1.45
C SER A 59 -6.11 1.57 -1.01
N MET A 60 -6.40 1.61 0.29
CA MET A 60 -7.67 1.15 0.84
C MET A 60 -8.85 1.97 0.31
N ASP A 61 -8.70 3.29 0.22
CA ASP A 61 -9.72 4.18 -0.35
C ASP A 61 -9.98 3.87 -1.83
N ALA A 62 -8.93 3.69 -2.62
CA ALA A 62 -9.03 3.35 -4.04
C ALA A 62 -9.68 1.97 -4.27
N VAL A 63 -9.30 0.97 -3.48
CA VAL A 63 -9.90 -0.37 -3.53
C VAL A 63 -11.36 -0.33 -3.08
N SER A 64 -11.67 0.38 -2.00
CA SER A 64 -13.05 0.56 -1.50
C SER A 64 -13.95 1.23 -2.54
N ALA A 65 -13.46 2.28 -3.21
CA ALA A 65 -14.17 2.91 -4.32
C ALA A 65 -14.38 1.93 -5.49
N SER A 66 -13.37 1.12 -5.82
CA SER A 66 -13.44 0.11 -6.87
C SER A 66 -14.46 -1.00 -6.55
N ILE A 67 -14.55 -1.44 -5.29
CA ILE A 67 -15.57 -2.39 -4.83
C ILE A 67 -16.96 -1.81 -5.02
N LYS A 68 -17.20 -0.57 -4.57
CA LYS A 68 -18.50 0.10 -4.70
C LYS A 68 -18.93 0.22 -6.16
N ASN A 69 -18.00 0.57 -7.05
CA ASN A 69 -18.27 0.74 -8.48
C ASN A 69 -18.45 -0.59 -9.23
N ASN A 70 -17.93 -1.70 -8.68
CA ASN A 70 -17.96 -3.04 -9.31
C ASN A 70 -18.67 -4.09 -8.46
N ALA A 71 -19.60 -3.67 -7.60
CA ALA A 71 -20.23 -4.50 -6.56
C ALA A 71 -20.93 -5.77 -7.09
N ASN A 72 -21.25 -5.80 -8.38
CA ASN A 72 -22.00 -6.88 -9.03
C ASN A 72 -21.12 -7.79 -9.89
N SER A 73 -19.79 -7.58 -9.88
CA SER A 73 -18.83 -8.31 -10.72
C SER A 73 -18.12 -9.41 -9.93
N ASN A 74 -17.67 -10.46 -10.61
CA ASN A 74 -16.79 -11.49 -10.04
C ASN A 74 -15.45 -10.92 -9.53
N SER A 75 -15.06 -9.72 -9.94
CA SER A 75 -13.85 -9.02 -9.49
C SER A 75 -13.99 -8.43 -8.08
N SER A 76 -15.22 -8.31 -7.55
CA SER A 76 -15.48 -7.79 -6.21
C SER A 76 -14.84 -8.64 -5.11
N ALA A 77 -14.82 -9.97 -5.25
CA ALA A 77 -14.22 -10.88 -4.27
C ALA A 77 -12.71 -10.64 -4.13
N GLN A 78 -11.98 -10.53 -5.25
CA GLN A 78 -10.55 -10.24 -5.23
C GLN A 78 -10.24 -8.86 -4.64
N LEU A 79 -11.08 -7.86 -4.91
CA LEU A 79 -10.92 -6.52 -4.33
C LEU A 79 -11.15 -6.52 -2.82
N VAL A 80 -12.11 -7.31 -2.32
CA VAL A 80 -12.34 -7.50 -0.88
C VAL A 80 -11.11 -8.16 -0.23
N GLU A 81 -10.54 -9.20 -0.83
CA GLU A 81 -9.31 -9.84 -0.34
C GLU A 81 -8.14 -8.83 -0.27
N ILE A 82 -7.96 -8.00 -1.31
CA ILE A 82 -6.95 -6.93 -1.31
C ILE A 82 -7.19 -5.96 -0.14
N LEU A 83 -8.44 -5.54 0.09
CA LEU A 83 -8.78 -4.62 1.17
C LEU A 83 -8.49 -5.21 2.56
N GLU A 84 -8.83 -6.47 2.79
CA GLU A 84 -8.53 -7.18 4.03
C GLU A 84 -7.03 -7.31 4.29
N ASP A 85 -6.25 -7.58 3.24
CA ASP A 85 -4.81 -7.69 3.36
C ASP A 85 -4.14 -6.33 3.64
N LEU A 86 -4.65 -5.24 3.04
CA LEU A 86 -4.22 -3.88 3.34
C LEU A 86 -4.54 -3.48 4.79
N LEU A 87 -5.71 -3.87 5.32
CA LEU A 87 -6.08 -3.68 6.73
C LEU A 87 -5.10 -4.41 7.67
N LYS A 88 -4.84 -5.71 7.43
CA LYS A 88 -3.86 -6.47 8.24
C LYS A 88 -2.46 -5.86 8.16
N PHE A 89 -2.11 -5.26 7.03
CA PHE A 89 -0.82 -4.59 6.86
C PHE A 89 -0.75 -3.26 7.60
N SER A 90 -1.83 -2.45 7.61
CA SER A 90 -1.89 -1.19 8.37
C SER A 90 -1.80 -1.41 9.88
N GLU A 91 -2.41 -2.49 10.38
CA GLU A 91 -2.30 -2.91 11.79
C GLU A 91 -0.85 -3.21 12.16
N LYS A 92 -0.13 -3.96 11.32
CA LYS A 92 1.30 -4.27 11.52
C LYS A 92 2.18 -3.03 11.54
N LEU A 93 1.92 -2.06 10.66
CA LEU A 93 2.63 -0.78 10.64
C LEU A 93 2.42 0.02 11.94
N THR A 94 1.25 -0.12 12.56
CA THR A 94 0.91 0.57 13.80
C THR A 94 1.51 -0.12 15.03
N GLN A 95 1.51 -1.46 15.06
CA GLN A 95 2.11 -2.25 16.15
C GLN A 95 3.63 -2.08 16.23
N HIS A 96 4.31 -1.93 15.09
CA HIS A 96 5.76 -1.71 15.03
C HIS A 96 6.18 -0.26 15.37
N SER A 97 5.26 0.67 15.62
CA SER A 97 5.57 2.02 16.11
C SER A 97 5.69 2.10 17.65
N LEU A 98 5.36 1.03 18.38
CA LEU A 98 5.32 1.01 19.86
C LEU A 98 6.51 0.28 20.52
N HIS A 99 7.47 -0.21 19.74
CA HIS A 99 8.69 -0.88 20.18
C HIS A 99 9.92 -0.15 19.64
#